data_AF-A0A7S0R890-F1
#
_entry.id   AF-A0A7S0R890-F1
#
_cell.length_a   1.000
_cell.length_b   1.000
_cell.length_c   1.000
_cell.angle_alpha   90.00
_cell.angle_beta   90.00
_cell.angle_gamma   90.00
#
_symmetry.space_group_name_H-M   'P 1'
#
loop_
_entity.id
_entity.type
_entity.pdbx_description
1 polymer ?
#
loop_
_entity_poly.entity_id
_entity_poly.type
_entity_poly.pdbx_seq_one_letter_code
_entity_poly.pdbx_strand_id
1 'polypeptide(L)'
;AHQARMMQTTLEETEKRAAEREREMKVVQAQKAAAEQEAERMRQQTASEEANAKNEQALERAWSKLQESVGQQGKEKLAKIDTSSCTIESIDLSCCDIGPKGAQAVADWLKVFTGSLNKLILECTSPTFDQFYQAIHDFSEDVDHSSNFDHLHFWALLPFNGSLNT
;
A
#
# COMPACT_ATOMS: atom_id res chain seq x y z
N ALA A 1 7.28 8.61 79.46
CA ALA A 1 6.62 9.62 78.60
C ALA A 1 7.52 10.09 77.45
N HIS A 2 8.72 10.61 77.72
CA HIS A 2 9.63 11.12 76.68
C HIS A 2 10.06 10.05 75.66
N GLN A 3 10.46 8.86 76.13
CA GLN A 3 10.87 7.74 75.28
C GLN A 3 9.75 7.23 74.35
N ALA A 4 8.50 7.23 74.83
CA ALA A 4 7.34 6.82 74.03
C ALA A 4 7.03 7.82 72.91
N ARG A 5 7.19 9.13 73.17
CA ARG A 5 7.05 10.17 72.14
C ARG A 5 8.12 10.05 71.06
N MET A 6 9.37 9.79 71.46
CA MET A 6 10.47 9.57 70.52
C MET A 6 10.24 8.34 69.62
N MET A 7 9.69 7.24 70.16
CA MET A 7 9.35 6.06 69.35
C MET A 7 8.21 6.34 68.35
N GLN A 8 7.18 7.09 68.75
CA GLN A 8 6.08 7.45 67.84
C GLN A 8 6.56 8.32 66.69
N THR A 9 7.38 9.34 66.95
CA THR A 9 7.93 10.20 65.90
C THR A 9 8.83 9.42 64.94
N THR A 10 9.64 8.47 65.44
CA THR A 10 10.46 7.64 64.55
C THR A 10 9.62 6.73 63.66
N LEU A 11 8.50 6.21 64.16
CA LEU A 11 7.61 5.35 63.38
C LEU A 11 6.95 6.14 62.25
N GLU A 12 6.38 7.30 62.57
CA GLU A 12 5.75 8.20 61.58
C GLU A 12 6.73 8.65 60.49
N GLU A 13 7.99 8.95 60.85
CA GLU A 13 9.04 9.28 59.88
C GLU A 13 9.38 8.10 58.97
N THR A 14 9.41 6.87 59.51
CA THR A 14 9.68 5.67 58.69
C THR A 14 8.54 5.34 57.73
N GLU A 15 7.28 5.50 58.17
CA GLU A 15 6.10 5.31 57.32
C GLU A 15 6.05 6.35 56.19
N LYS A 16 6.34 7.62 56.52
CA LYS A 16 6.43 8.68 55.51
C LYS A 16 7.52 8.41 54.48
N ARG A 17 8.71 7.97 54.92
CA ARG A 17 9.82 7.58 54.02
C ARG A 17 9.47 6.36 53.17
N ALA A 18 8.72 5.40 53.71
CA ALA A 18 8.26 4.23 52.96
C ALA A 18 7.26 4.62 51.87
N ALA A 19 6.29 5.47 52.19
CA ALA A 19 5.31 5.98 51.23
C ALA A 19 5.97 6.85 50.13
N GLU A 20 6.99 7.63 50.48
CA GLU A 20 7.77 8.43 49.53
C GLU A 20 8.54 7.54 48.54
N ARG A 21 9.24 6.51 49.04
CA ARG A 21 9.92 5.52 48.19
C ARG A 21 8.95 4.77 47.27
N GLU A 22 7.75 4.45 47.75
CA GLU A 22 6.73 3.81 46.91
C GLU A 22 6.27 4.72 45.77
N ARG A 23 6.09 6.03 46.04
CA ARG A 23 5.78 7.02 45.01
C ARG A 23 6.91 7.16 44.00
N GLU A 24 8.15 7.25 44.47
CA GLU A 24 9.34 7.30 43.59
C GLU A 24 9.43 6.06 42.71
N MET A 25 9.21 4.86 43.27
CA MET A 25 9.21 3.61 42.50
C MET A 25 8.11 3.59 41.43
N LYS A 26 6.90 4.08 41.76
CA LYS A 26 5.80 4.21 40.79
C LYS A 26 6.15 5.19 39.67
N VAL A 27 6.79 6.31 39.98
CA VAL A 27 7.25 7.28 38.96
C VAL A 27 8.31 6.66 38.06
N VAL A 28 9.31 5.96 38.62
CA VAL A 28 10.35 5.30 37.83
C VAL A 28 9.77 4.18 36.96
N GLN A 29 8.81 3.40 37.47
CA GLN A 29 8.11 2.38 36.68
C GLN A 29 7.28 2.99 35.55
N ALA A 30 6.57 4.09 35.83
CA ALA A 30 5.79 4.80 34.81
C ALA A 30 6.69 5.40 33.72
N GLN A 31 7.84 5.97 34.10
CA GLN A 31 8.84 6.48 33.15
C GLN A 31 9.42 5.36 32.28
N LYS A 32 9.74 4.20 32.89
CA LYS A 32 10.21 3.03 32.14
C LYS A 32 9.16 2.53 31.14
N ALA A 33 7.90 2.42 31.57
CA ALA A 33 6.80 2.00 30.70
C ALA A 33 6.56 2.99 29.55
N ALA A 34 6.63 4.30 29.82
CA ALA A 34 6.50 5.33 28.80
C ALA A 34 7.64 5.26 27.76
N ALA A 35 8.89 5.08 28.22
CA ALA A 35 10.04 4.92 27.33
C ALA A 35 9.95 3.66 26.46
N GLU A 36 9.44 2.55 27.01
CA GLU A 36 9.22 1.31 26.26
C GLU A 36 8.11 1.47 25.22
N GLN A 37 7.02 2.17 25.58
CA GLN A 37 5.92 2.45 24.67
C GLN A 37 6.36 3.38 23.53
N GLU A 38 7.18 4.38 23.81
CA GLU A 38 7.76 5.26 22.79
C GLU A 38 8.72 4.51 21.87
N ALA A 39 9.58 3.65 22.42
CA ALA A 39 10.46 2.79 21.61
C ALA A 39 9.66 1.85 20.69
N GLU A 40 8.54 1.29 21.17
CA GLU A 40 7.67 0.45 20.35
C GLU A 40 6.95 1.25 19.25
N ARG A 41 6.49 2.47 19.54
CA ARG A 41 5.94 3.36 18.50
C ARG A 41 6.97 3.69 17.43
N MET A 42 8.21 3.97 17.82
CA MET A 42 9.30 4.22 16.87
C MET A 42 9.58 2.99 16.01
N ARG A 43 9.60 1.78 16.58
CA ARG A 43 9.76 0.53 15.80
C ARG A 43 8.63 0.34 14.79
N GLN A 44 7.39 0.54 15.22
CA GLN A 44 6.22 0.43 14.35
C GLN A 44 6.26 1.45 13.21
N GLN A 45 6.65 2.70 13.51
CA GLN A 45 6.83 3.74 12.50
C GLN A 45 7.91 3.35 11.49
N THR A 46 9.09 2.93 11.94
CA THR A 46 10.17 2.50 11.03
C THR A 46 9.77 1.31 10.16
N ALA A 47 9.04 0.33 10.72
CA ALA A 47 8.55 -0.81 9.95
C ALA A 47 7.54 -0.40 8.88
N SER A 48 6.67 0.57 9.18
CA SER A 48 5.73 1.13 8.21
C SER A 48 6.44 1.90 7.10
N GLU A 49 7.45 2.71 7.44
CA GLU A 49 8.24 3.47 6.46
C GLU A 49 9.02 2.52 5.53
N GLU A 50 9.62 1.45 6.07
CA GLU A 50 10.28 0.43 5.27
C GLU A 50 9.31 -0.32 4.35
N ALA A 51 8.10 -0.62 4.82
CA ALA A 51 7.07 -1.25 4.00
C ALA A 51 6.64 -0.34 2.83
N ASN A 52 6.45 0.95 3.10
CA ASN A 52 6.12 1.95 2.08
C ASN A 52 7.26 2.08 1.05
N ALA A 53 8.51 2.18 1.51
CA ALA A 53 9.67 2.26 0.62
C ALA A 53 9.81 1.02 -0.27
N LYS A 54 9.53 -0.18 0.26
CA LYS A 54 9.50 -1.41 -0.53
C LYS A 54 8.39 -1.38 -1.58
N ASN A 55 7.22 -0.83 -1.24
CA ASN A 55 6.11 -0.71 -2.18
C ASN A 55 6.41 0.29 -3.30
N GLU A 56 6.96 1.46 -2.97
CA GLU A 56 7.42 2.46 -3.96
C GLU A 56 8.45 1.85 -4.92
N GLN A 57 9.43 1.12 -4.40
CA GLN A 57 10.41 0.43 -5.23
C GLN A 57 9.78 -0.66 -6.12
N ALA A 58 8.77 -1.38 -5.64
CA ALA A 58 8.05 -2.36 -6.44
C ALA A 58 7.24 -1.70 -7.57
N LEU A 59 6.61 -0.56 -7.28
CA LEU A 59 5.87 0.23 -8.25
C LEU A 59 6.76 0.74 -9.39
N GLU A 60 7.93 1.31 -9.07
CA GLU A 60 8.90 1.77 -10.07
C GLU A 60 9.40 0.64 -10.97
N ARG A 61 9.68 -0.53 -10.38
CA ARG A 61 10.11 -1.71 -11.15
C ARG A 61 9.02 -2.20 -12.09
N ALA A 62 7.78 -2.29 -11.61
CA ALA A 62 6.66 -2.72 -12.43
C ALA A 62 6.36 -1.71 -13.55
N TRP A 63 6.43 -0.42 -13.25
CA TRP A 63 6.25 0.65 -14.23
C TRP A 63 7.32 0.64 -15.33
N SER A 64 8.59 0.49 -14.95
CA SER A 64 9.70 0.37 -15.90
C SER A 64 9.53 -0.84 -16.82
N LYS A 65 9.17 -2.00 -16.25
CA LYS A 65 8.87 -3.23 -17.01
C LYS A 65 7.70 -3.03 -17.98
N LEU A 66 6.66 -2.30 -17.58
CA LEU A 66 5.53 -1.94 -18.43
C LEU A 66 6.00 -1.10 -19.62
N GLN A 67 6.79 -0.06 -19.40
CA GLN A 67 7.34 0.77 -20.47
C GLN A 67 8.17 -0.06 -21.47
N GLU A 68 8.97 -1.00 -21.01
CA GLU A 68 9.76 -1.88 -21.88
C GLU A 68 8.91 -2.86 -22.70
N SER A 69 7.75 -3.25 -22.17
CA SER A 69 6.89 -4.29 -22.73
C SER A 69 5.80 -3.76 -23.67
N VAL A 70 5.66 -2.44 -23.80
CA VAL A 70 4.78 -1.78 -24.78
C VAL A 70 5.56 -1.30 -26.00
N GLY A 71 4.87 -1.15 -27.13
CA GLY A 71 5.42 -0.55 -28.34
C GLY A 71 5.79 0.92 -28.15
N GLN A 72 6.46 1.50 -29.15
CA GLN A 72 6.96 2.89 -29.10
C GLN A 72 5.86 3.91 -28.75
N GLN A 73 4.66 3.76 -29.32
CA GLN A 73 3.52 4.63 -29.01
C GLN A 73 3.07 4.49 -27.55
N GLY A 74 3.11 3.27 -27.00
CA GLY A 74 2.81 3.03 -25.58
C GLY A 74 3.82 3.71 -24.67
N LYS A 75 5.11 3.64 -25.00
CA LYS A 75 6.17 4.35 -24.25
C LYS A 75 5.91 5.84 -24.21
N GLU A 76 5.52 6.44 -25.33
CA GLU A 76 5.22 7.87 -25.42
C GLU A 76 3.98 8.29 -24.63
N LYS A 77 2.94 7.43 -24.57
CA LYS A 77 1.76 7.67 -23.73
C LYS A 77 2.08 7.49 -22.24
N LEU A 78 2.82 6.44 -21.87
CA LEU A 78 3.26 6.19 -20.50
C LEU A 78 4.20 7.27 -19.98
N ALA A 79 5.10 7.82 -20.80
CA ALA A 79 6.02 8.88 -20.39
C ALA A 79 5.31 10.19 -19.97
N LYS A 80 4.03 10.36 -20.33
CA LYS A 80 3.21 11.53 -19.93
C LYS A 80 2.47 11.32 -18.61
N ILE A 81 2.47 10.11 -18.08
CA ILE A 81 1.78 9.76 -16.83
C ILE A 81 2.74 9.99 -15.68
N ASP A 82 2.30 10.81 -14.73
CA ASP A 82 3.03 11.03 -13.49
C ASP A 82 2.62 9.98 -12.44
N THR A 83 3.44 8.94 -12.31
CA THR A 83 3.22 7.86 -11.33
C THR A 83 3.56 8.26 -9.90
N SER A 84 4.15 9.44 -9.67
CA SER A 84 4.35 9.95 -8.31
C SER A 84 3.04 10.48 -7.70
N SER A 85 2.04 10.77 -8.55
CA SER A 85 0.71 11.13 -8.11
C SER A 85 -0.08 9.88 -7.68
N CYS A 86 -0.70 9.92 -6.48
CA CYS A 86 -1.55 8.84 -5.99
C CYS A 86 -2.90 8.73 -6.74
N THR A 87 -3.10 9.53 -7.78
CA THR A 87 -4.36 9.61 -8.52
C THR A 87 -4.07 9.79 -10.01
N ILE A 88 -4.39 8.77 -10.79
CA ILE A 88 -4.25 8.78 -12.24
C ILE A 88 -5.66 8.79 -12.83
N GLU A 89 -6.03 9.85 -13.55
CA GLU A 89 -7.37 9.96 -14.10
C GLU A 89 -7.62 8.97 -15.25
N SER A 90 -6.67 8.82 -16.16
CA SER A 90 -6.81 7.88 -17.26
C SER A 90 -5.48 7.47 -17.85
N ILE A 91 -5.35 6.18 -18.16
CA ILE A 91 -4.26 5.62 -18.95
C ILE A 91 -4.86 5.11 -20.26
N ASP A 92 -4.43 5.71 -21.37
CA ASP A 92 -4.78 5.24 -22.71
C ASP A 92 -3.60 4.51 -23.33
N LEU A 93 -3.78 3.23 -23.58
CA LEU A 93 -2.82 2.32 -24.20
C LEU A 93 -3.37 1.71 -25.51
N SER A 94 -4.41 2.33 -26.07
CA SER A 94 -4.96 1.95 -27.37
C SER A 94 -3.90 1.98 -28.47
N CYS A 95 -3.91 0.96 -29.33
CA CYS A 95 -3.02 0.80 -30.49
C CYS A 95 -1.52 0.79 -30.16
N CYS A 96 -1.13 0.48 -28.92
CA CYS A 96 0.27 0.54 -28.47
C CYS A 96 1.07 -0.76 -28.71
N ASP A 97 0.59 -1.64 -29.59
CA ASP A 97 1.18 -2.95 -29.91
C ASP A 97 1.58 -3.76 -28.66
N ILE A 98 0.62 -3.95 -27.76
CA ILE A 98 0.83 -4.65 -26.50
C ILE A 98 0.65 -6.16 -26.73
N GLY A 99 1.74 -6.91 -26.71
CA GLY A 99 1.70 -8.37 -26.74
C GLY A 99 1.37 -8.99 -25.37
N PRO A 100 1.34 -10.33 -25.24
CA PRO A 100 1.08 -11.03 -23.97
C PRO A 100 1.97 -10.58 -22.81
N LYS A 101 3.24 -10.27 -23.08
CA LYS A 101 4.19 -9.74 -22.08
C LYS A 101 3.81 -8.36 -21.57
N GLY A 102 3.32 -7.50 -22.45
CA GLY A 102 2.83 -6.17 -22.08
C GLY A 102 1.53 -6.25 -21.29
N ALA A 103 0.63 -7.17 -21.64
CA ALA A 103 -0.58 -7.45 -20.87
C ALA A 103 -0.26 -7.86 -19.42
N GLN A 104 0.67 -8.80 -19.27
CA GLN A 104 1.15 -9.21 -17.95
C GLN A 104 1.82 -8.06 -17.20
N ALA A 105 2.59 -7.21 -17.88
CA ALA A 105 3.23 -6.06 -17.24
C ALA A 105 2.21 -5.00 -16.78
N VAL A 106 1.10 -4.80 -17.51
CA VAL A 106 -0.03 -3.96 -17.06
C VAL A 106 -0.65 -4.56 -15.80
N ALA A 107 -0.95 -5.87 -15.81
CA ALA A 107 -1.51 -6.55 -14.64
C ALA A 107 -0.57 -6.47 -13.41
N ASP A 108 0.72 -6.75 -13.60
CA ASP A 108 1.74 -6.67 -12.54
C ASP A 108 1.82 -5.27 -11.94
N TRP A 109 1.76 -4.22 -12.77
CA TRP A 109 1.75 -2.84 -12.32
C TRP A 109 0.47 -2.49 -11.54
N LEU A 110 -0.70 -2.89 -12.05
CA LEU A 110 -1.97 -2.67 -11.36
C LEU A 110 -2.05 -3.37 -9.99
N LYS A 111 -1.42 -4.54 -9.83
CA LYS A 111 -1.35 -5.27 -8.55
C LYS A 111 -0.58 -4.53 -7.46
N VAL A 112 0.43 -3.74 -7.82
CA VAL A 112 1.25 -2.96 -6.88
C VAL A 112 0.83 -1.50 -6.80
N PHE A 113 0.03 -1.03 -7.76
CA PHE A 113 -0.50 0.32 -7.76
C PHE A 113 -1.55 0.48 -6.67
N THR A 114 -1.23 1.28 -5.66
CA THR A 114 -2.08 1.56 -4.51
C THR A 114 -2.88 2.87 -4.65
N GLY A 115 -2.66 3.61 -5.74
CA GLY A 115 -3.39 4.83 -6.04
C GLY A 115 -4.78 4.56 -6.65
N SER A 116 -5.48 5.64 -6.99
CA SER A 116 -6.76 5.56 -7.69
C SER A 116 -6.54 5.68 -9.20
N LEU A 117 -7.09 4.74 -9.97
CA LEU A 117 -7.09 4.78 -11.44
C LEU A 117 -8.53 4.76 -11.95
N ASN A 118 -8.98 5.89 -12.51
CA ASN A 118 -10.39 6.01 -12.91
C ASN A 118 -10.69 5.39 -14.27
N LYS A 119 -9.69 5.28 -15.17
CA LYS A 119 -9.90 4.74 -16.51
C LYS A 119 -8.63 4.11 -17.08
N LEU A 120 -8.76 2.90 -17.61
CA LEU A 120 -7.72 2.22 -18.38
C LEU A 120 -8.29 1.82 -19.74
N ILE A 121 -7.72 2.33 -20.82
CA ILE A 121 -8.15 2.05 -22.20
C ILE A 121 -7.12 1.15 -22.86
N LEU A 122 -7.57 -0.04 -23.26
CA LEU A 122 -6.75 -1.08 -23.89
C LEU A 122 -7.44 -1.53 -25.19
N GLU A 123 -7.48 -0.65 -26.19
CA GLU A 123 -8.17 -0.90 -27.46
C GLU A 123 -7.17 -1.31 -28.56
N CYS A 124 -7.47 -2.36 -29.33
CA CYS A 124 -6.62 -2.86 -30.43
C CYS A 124 -5.15 -3.15 -30.05
N THR A 125 -4.94 -4.00 -29.04
CA THR A 125 -3.64 -4.65 -28.82
C THR A 125 -3.54 -5.90 -29.72
N SER A 126 -2.37 -6.11 -30.31
CA SER A 126 -1.99 -7.20 -31.25
C SER A 126 -2.58 -8.61 -30.94
N PRO A 127 -2.69 -9.53 -31.94
CA PRO A 127 -3.78 -10.51 -32.10
C PRO A 127 -3.72 -11.82 -31.27
N THR A 128 -3.03 -11.88 -30.13
CA THR A 128 -3.25 -12.98 -29.16
C THR A 128 -4.44 -12.63 -28.28
N PHE A 129 -5.61 -12.66 -28.89
CA PHE A 129 -6.91 -12.24 -28.34
C PHE A 129 -7.30 -12.96 -27.05
N ASP A 130 -6.74 -14.13 -26.73
CA ASP A 130 -7.15 -14.89 -25.54
C ASP A 130 -6.24 -14.68 -24.32
N GLN A 131 -4.92 -14.58 -24.51
CA GLN A 131 -3.97 -14.48 -23.40
C GLN A 131 -3.98 -13.10 -22.73
N PHE A 132 -4.24 -12.05 -23.51
CA PHE A 132 -4.37 -10.69 -22.98
C PHE A 132 -5.56 -10.58 -22.04
N TYR A 133 -6.71 -11.12 -22.46
CA TYR A 133 -7.94 -11.10 -21.67
C TYR A 133 -7.83 -11.98 -20.44
N GLN A 134 -7.26 -13.18 -20.55
CA GLN A 134 -7.08 -14.05 -19.38
C GLN A 134 -6.24 -13.36 -18.30
N ALA A 135 -5.11 -12.73 -18.67
CA ALA A 135 -4.24 -12.05 -17.71
C ALA A 135 -4.94 -10.89 -16.98
N ILE A 136 -5.77 -10.10 -17.67
CA ILE A 136 -6.51 -9.01 -17.01
C ILE A 136 -7.79 -9.51 -16.31
N HIS A 137 -8.43 -10.56 -16.82
CA HIS A 137 -9.57 -11.22 -16.18
C HIS A 137 -9.16 -11.86 -14.86
N ASP A 138 -8.06 -12.63 -14.85
CA ASP A 138 -7.46 -13.19 -13.63
C ASP A 138 -7.13 -12.08 -12.61
N PHE A 139 -6.64 -10.93 -13.09
CA PHE A 139 -6.48 -9.75 -12.23
C PHE A 139 -7.82 -9.23 -11.70
N SER A 140 -8.86 -9.11 -12.52
CA SER A 140 -10.17 -8.62 -12.09
C SER A 140 -10.87 -9.54 -11.09
N GLU A 141 -10.60 -10.85 -11.14
CA GLU A 141 -11.09 -11.82 -10.15
C GLU A 141 -10.28 -11.78 -8.84
N ASP A 142 -8.96 -11.52 -8.93
CA ASP A 142 -8.08 -11.34 -7.76
C ASP A 142 -8.38 -10.03 -7.00
N VAL A 143 -8.94 -9.01 -7.66
CA VAL A 143 -9.31 -7.74 -7.03
C VAL A 143 -10.65 -7.91 -6.31
N ASP A 144 -10.56 -8.21 -5.02
CA ASP A 144 -11.67 -8.12 -4.07
C ASP A 144 -12.42 -6.80 -4.30
N HIS A 145 -13.76 -6.82 -4.41
CA HIS A 145 -14.63 -5.72 -4.86
C HIS A 145 -14.62 -4.46 -3.95
N SER A 146 -13.62 -4.32 -3.08
CA SER A 146 -13.52 -3.34 -2.02
C SER A 146 -12.64 -2.12 -2.33
N SER A 147 -11.81 -2.12 -3.40
CA SER A 147 -10.70 -1.15 -3.45
C SER A 147 -10.38 -0.58 -4.84
N ASN A 148 -10.47 0.75 -4.94
CA ASN A 148 -9.82 1.69 -5.88
C ASN A 148 -10.16 1.69 -7.38
N PHE A 149 -10.94 0.75 -7.91
CA PHE A 149 -11.29 0.73 -9.34
C PHE A 149 -12.81 0.84 -9.56
N ASP A 150 -13.42 1.95 -9.10
CA ASP A 150 -14.87 2.17 -9.21
C ASP A 150 -15.39 2.18 -10.68
N HIS A 151 -14.50 2.40 -11.65
CA HIS A 151 -14.86 2.50 -13.07
C HIS A 151 -13.76 1.96 -14.01
N LEU A 152 -13.29 0.71 -13.79
CA LEU A 152 -12.60 -0.03 -14.85
C LEU A 152 -13.61 -0.37 -15.97
N HIS A 153 -13.90 0.61 -16.84
CA HIS A 153 -14.66 0.40 -18.06
C HIS A 153 -13.80 -0.42 -19.04
N PHE A 154 -13.83 -1.74 -18.85
CA PHE A 154 -13.41 -2.72 -19.84
C PHE A 154 -14.38 -2.67 -21.03
N TRP A 155 -14.31 -1.62 -21.86
CA TRP A 155 -14.84 -1.66 -23.23
C TRP A 155 -13.86 -2.44 -24.09
N ALA A 156 -13.67 -3.70 -23.73
CA ALA A 156 -13.50 -4.71 -24.74
C ALA A 156 -14.83 -4.77 -25.47
N LEU A 157 -14.92 -4.12 -26.63
CA LEU A 157 -15.89 -4.51 -27.63
C LEU A 157 -15.72 -6.02 -27.81
N LEU A 158 -16.66 -6.79 -27.26
CA LEU A 158 -16.95 -8.13 -27.75
C LEU A 158 -16.88 -8.02 -29.27
N PRO A 159 -16.16 -8.91 -29.98
CA PRO A 159 -16.33 -8.96 -31.41
C PRO A 159 -17.82 -9.18 -31.58
N PHE A 160 -18.49 -8.22 -32.22
CA PHE A 160 -19.85 -8.33 -32.66
C PHE A 160 -19.84 -9.49 -33.67
N ASN A 161 -19.90 -10.72 -33.17
CA ASN A 161 -20.03 -11.92 -33.97
C ASN A 161 -21.49 -11.96 -34.41
N GLY A 162 -21.83 -11.02 -35.27
CA GLY A 162 -22.93 -11.13 -36.20
C GLY A 162 -22.59 -12.24 -37.19
N SER A 163 -22.69 -13.49 -36.74
CA SER A 163 -22.99 -14.60 -37.65
C SER A 163 -24.50 -14.66 -37.80
N LEU A 164 -25.05 -13.72 -38.59
CA LEU A 164 -26.29 -13.98 -39.33
C LEU A 164 -25.97 -15.06 -40.36
N ASN A 165 -26.19 -16.32 -39.99
CA ASN A 165 -26.35 -17.41 -40.93
C ASN A 165 -27.45 -18.33 -40.39
N THR A 166 -28.69 -18.04 -40.80
CA THR A 166 -29.80 -18.97 -40.95
C THR A 166 -30.26 -18.90 -42.39
#